data_AF-A0A813HBK5-F1
#
_entry.id   AF-A0A813HBK5-F1
#
_cell.length_a   1.000
_cell.length_b   1.000
_cell.length_c   1.000
_cell.angle_alpha   90.00
_cell.angle_beta   90.00
_cell.angle_gamma   90.00
#
_symmetry.space_group_name_H-M   'P 1'
#
loop_
_entity.id
_entity.type
_entity.pdbx_description
1 polymer ?
#
loop_
_entity_poly.entity_id
_entity_poly.type
_entity_poly.pdbx_seq_one_letter_code
_entity_poly.pdbx_strand_id
1 'polypeptide(L)'
;MYTYITCPSAKKPLSELDPEVFLSQEHPRGQVLRRLLEAGATRAQAVSGRRRKASRAVGDDGPGNGPEVTKRFRSGDVYGLVASSGVRTALQLQALAAAAASEGDQRMAEFCTSVGEVKLTELVQSAVAVLEAPRTLALKASSRMELLRRAAFECDCTCQNLWTAGAARVLVHNNQDVTKFCQDVCRALEVGACRGVNMAIVGEPGCGKSMLFESLDLIYSVMGKPEARSSFPLAGVLDAHILLWQDYRHNDSSVLFEDILSLVVGERMDIRVPHKRNVSHRNTAPLFYSSNSQLVVARPDPAETVRLNRAMEERFCFRRFVNPIPEIERLASFPRCGRCCANFFLLHR
;
A
#
# COMPACT_ATOMS: atom_id res chain seq x y z
N MET A 1 -6.49 -13.25 -55.04
CA MET A 1 -5.21 -13.11 -54.33
C MET A 1 -5.38 -11.96 -53.34
N TYR A 2 -5.60 -12.24 -52.06
CA TYR A 2 -5.96 -11.19 -51.08
C TYR A 2 -4.71 -10.43 -50.64
N THR A 3 -4.40 -9.30 -51.29
CA THR A 3 -3.29 -8.42 -50.91
C THR A 3 -3.76 -7.41 -49.87
N TYR A 4 -3.69 -7.77 -48.60
CA TYR A 4 -3.73 -6.81 -47.50
C TYR A 4 -2.31 -6.52 -47.05
N ILE A 5 -1.78 -5.39 -47.48
CA ILE A 5 -0.55 -4.85 -46.94
C ILE A 5 -0.93 -3.53 -46.28
N THR A 6 -1.05 -3.53 -44.95
CA THR A 6 -1.21 -2.29 -44.16
C THR A 6 0.10 -1.52 -44.06
N CYS A 7 1.21 -2.09 -44.55
CA CYS A 7 2.48 -1.41 -44.72
C CYS A 7 2.63 -0.91 -46.16
N PRO A 8 2.86 0.39 -46.38
CA PRO A 8 3.24 0.88 -47.69
C PRO A 8 4.50 0.16 -48.18
N SER A 9 4.56 -0.11 -49.48
CA SER A 9 5.72 -0.73 -50.13
C SER A 9 6.12 0.10 -51.34
N ALA A 10 7.35 -0.09 -51.84
CA ALA A 10 7.83 0.60 -53.04
C ALA A 10 6.93 0.36 -54.28
N LYS A 11 6.08 -0.68 -54.28
CA LYS A 11 5.14 -1.00 -55.37
C LYS A 11 3.69 -0.56 -55.11
N LYS A 12 3.35 -0.14 -53.87
CA LYS A 12 2.02 0.35 -53.48
C LYS A 12 2.17 1.42 -52.40
N PRO A 13 2.10 2.72 -52.77
CA PRO A 13 2.18 3.83 -51.82
C PRO A 13 0.93 3.90 -50.93
N LEU A 14 1.06 4.59 -49.78
CA LEU A 14 0.01 4.68 -48.75
C LEU A 14 -1.33 5.22 -49.30
N SER A 15 -1.29 6.07 -50.33
CA SER A 15 -2.46 6.65 -50.99
C SER A 15 -3.29 5.64 -51.80
N GLU A 16 -2.72 4.49 -52.15
CA GLU A 16 -3.40 3.40 -52.86
C GLU A 16 -3.84 2.26 -51.93
N LEU A 17 -3.60 2.41 -50.62
CA LEU A 17 -4.06 1.45 -49.63
C LEU A 17 -5.49 1.79 -49.21
N ASP A 18 -6.37 0.80 -49.28
CA ASP A 18 -7.75 0.92 -48.80
C ASP A 18 -7.74 1.20 -47.28
N PRO A 19 -8.20 2.37 -46.81
CA PRO A 19 -8.21 2.70 -45.40
C PRO A 19 -9.25 1.89 -44.61
N GLU A 20 -10.24 1.31 -45.29
CA GLU A 20 -11.39 0.61 -44.69
C GLU A 20 -11.45 -0.85 -45.13
N VAL A 21 -10.30 -1.53 -45.08
CA VAL A 21 -10.09 -2.95 -45.42
C VAL A 21 -11.21 -3.88 -44.94
N PHE A 22 -11.76 -3.63 -43.74
CA PHE A 22 -12.81 -4.48 -43.14
C PHE A 22 -14.19 -4.34 -43.79
N LEU A 23 -14.44 -3.23 -44.50
CA LEU A 23 -15.67 -2.95 -45.22
C LEU A 23 -15.59 -3.35 -46.70
N SER A 24 -14.38 -3.60 -47.21
CA SER A 24 -14.14 -4.06 -48.57
C SER A 24 -14.91 -5.35 -48.88
N GLN A 25 -15.58 -5.38 -50.03
CA GLN A 25 -16.32 -6.56 -50.50
C GLN A 25 -15.39 -7.76 -50.76
N GLU A 26 -14.12 -7.49 -51.07
CA GLU A 26 -13.11 -8.53 -51.27
C GLU A 26 -12.50 -9.05 -49.97
N HIS A 27 -12.92 -8.53 -48.81
CA HIS A 27 -12.41 -9.01 -47.52
C HIS A 27 -12.88 -10.43 -47.22
N PRO A 28 -11.97 -11.41 -47.01
CA PRO A 28 -12.39 -12.76 -46.64
C PRO A 28 -13.16 -12.70 -45.34
N ARG A 29 -14.35 -13.32 -45.32
CA ARG A 29 -15.24 -13.41 -44.16
C ARG A 29 -15.49 -14.87 -43.78
N GLY A 30 -16.01 -15.08 -42.57
CA GLY A 30 -16.43 -16.39 -42.09
C GLY A 30 -15.30 -17.44 -42.06
N GLN A 31 -15.56 -18.62 -42.60
CA GLN A 31 -14.61 -19.75 -42.56
C GLN A 31 -13.30 -19.49 -43.31
N VAL A 32 -13.33 -18.66 -44.36
CA VAL A 32 -12.12 -18.35 -45.15
C VAL A 32 -11.14 -17.50 -44.34
N LEU A 33 -11.64 -16.48 -43.65
CA LEU A 33 -10.83 -15.66 -42.74
C LEU A 33 -10.23 -16.51 -41.61
N ARG A 34 -11.06 -17.39 -41.03
CA ARG A 34 -10.63 -18.28 -39.96
C ARG A 34 -9.48 -19.19 -40.39
N ARG A 35 -9.57 -19.81 -41.58
CA ARG A 35 -8.48 -20.63 -42.14
C ARG A 35 -7.21 -19.83 -42.41
N LEU A 36 -7.34 -18.58 -42.87
CA LEU A 36 -6.18 -17.70 -43.11
C LEU A 36 -5.48 -17.29 -41.81
N LEU A 37 -6.25 -16.98 -40.76
CA LEU A 37 -5.72 -16.67 -39.43
C LEU A 37 -5.08 -17.90 -38.79
N GLU A 38 -5.69 -19.07 -38.92
CA GLU A 38 -5.15 -20.35 -38.44
C GLU A 38 -3.84 -20.69 -39.19
N ALA A 39 -3.78 -20.51 -40.51
CA ALA A 39 -2.56 -20.71 -41.29
C ALA A 39 -1.45 -19.70 -40.91
N GLY A 40 -1.81 -18.44 -40.65
CA GLY A 40 -0.90 -17.40 -40.16
C GLY A 40 -0.36 -17.71 -38.76
N ALA A 41 -1.21 -18.17 -37.84
CA ALA A 41 -0.83 -18.61 -36.51
C ALA A 41 0.10 -19.84 -36.57
N THR A 42 -0.20 -20.79 -37.46
CA THR A 42 0.65 -21.98 -37.69
C THR A 42 2.02 -21.58 -38.25
N ARG A 43 2.08 -20.58 -39.15
CA ARG A 43 3.36 -20.02 -39.65
C ARG A 43 4.13 -19.27 -38.57
N ALA A 44 3.46 -18.48 -37.73
CA ALA A 44 4.08 -17.78 -36.61
C ALA A 44 4.63 -18.77 -35.56
N GLN A 45 3.91 -19.86 -35.32
CA GLN A 45 4.36 -20.97 -34.49
C GLN A 45 5.54 -21.74 -35.13
N ALA A 46 5.55 -21.92 -36.45
CA ALA A 46 6.67 -22.53 -37.16
C ALA A 46 7.93 -21.64 -37.15
N VAL A 47 7.78 -20.32 -37.25
CA VAL A 47 8.90 -19.36 -37.18
C VAL A 47 9.46 -19.26 -35.75
N SER A 48 8.59 -19.22 -34.73
CA SER A 48 9.02 -19.27 -33.33
C SER A 48 9.61 -20.63 -32.94
N GLY A 49 9.08 -21.73 -33.49
CA GLY A 49 9.64 -23.08 -33.40
C GLY A 49 11.03 -23.19 -34.06
N ARG A 50 11.24 -22.57 -35.22
CA ARG A 50 12.57 -22.49 -35.86
C ARG A 50 13.56 -21.64 -35.07
N ARG A 51 13.13 -20.54 -34.42
CA ARG A 51 13.98 -19.78 -33.47
C ARG A 51 14.38 -20.62 -32.24
N ARG A 52 13.49 -21.49 -31.76
CA ARG A 52 13.79 -22.46 -30.68
C ARG A 52 14.66 -23.64 -31.13
N LYS A 53 14.58 -24.05 -32.41
CA LYS A 53 15.43 -25.12 -32.96
C LYS A 53 16.82 -24.63 -33.37
N ALA A 54 16.95 -23.40 -33.87
CA ALA A 54 18.24 -22.74 -34.11
C ALA A 54 19.02 -22.45 -32.81
N SER A 55 18.34 -22.33 -31.67
CA SER A 55 18.97 -22.24 -30.34
C SER A 55 19.23 -23.59 -29.67
N ARG A 56 18.72 -24.71 -30.23
CA ARG A 56 19.00 -26.08 -29.77
C ARG A 56 19.95 -26.86 -30.68
N ALA A 57 20.16 -26.42 -31.93
CA ALA A 57 21.04 -27.07 -32.90
C ALA A 57 22.51 -26.58 -32.84
N VAL A 58 22.92 -25.92 -31.76
CA VAL A 58 24.32 -25.54 -31.48
C VAL A 58 24.87 -26.40 -30.32
N GLY A 59 24.36 -27.62 -30.17
CA GLY A 59 24.79 -28.51 -29.10
C GLY A 59 24.42 -29.94 -29.39
N ASP A 60 25.04 -30.54 -30.39
CA ASP A 60 25.62 -31.89 -30.27
C ASP A 60 26.59 -32.12 -31.44
N ASP A 61 27.60 -32.94 -31.20
CA ASP A 61 28.68 -33.41 -32.09
C ASP A 61 30.04 -32.67 -32.05
N GLY A 62 30.92 -33.15 -31.15
CA GLY A 62 32.38 -33.04 -31.26
C GLY A 62 33.11 -32.72 -29.94
N PRO A 63 34.14 -33.49 -29.51
CA PRO A 63 34.92 -33.19 -28.32
C PRO A 63 35.93 -32.08 -28.67
N GLY A 64 35.50 -30.83 -28.53
CA GLY A 64 36.34 -29.66 -28.78
C GLY A 64 36.16 -28.63 -27.68
N ASN A 65 37.26 -28.28 -27.00
CA ASN A 65 37.36 -27.16 -26.05
C ASN A 65 36.75 -25.87 -26.65
N GLY A 66 35.54 -25.52 -26.25
CA GLY A 66 34.89 -24.25 -26.54
C GLY A 66 34.62 -23.47 -25.25
N PRO A 67 34.61 -22.12 -25.29
CA PRO A 67 34.39 -21.30 -24.11
C PRO A 67 32.99 -21.55 -23.54
N GLU A 68 32.88 -21.71 -22.21
CA GLU A 68 31.62 -21.91 -21.51
C GLU A 68 30.54 -20.94 -22.01
N VAL A 69 29.45 -21.47 -22.56
CA VAL A 69 28.28 -20.67 -22.94
C VAL A 69 27.65 -20.13 -21.66
N THR A 70 28.04 -18.91 -21.27
CA THR A 70 27.58 -18.26 -20.05
C THR A 70 26.08 -18.00 -20.12
N LYS A 71 25.35 -18.58 -19.16
CA LYS A 71 23.89 -18.52 -19.06
C LYS A 71 23.42 -17.06 -19.00
N ARG A 72 22.54 -16.65 -19.92
CA ARG A 72 21.93 -15.30 -19.94
C ARG A 72 21.09 -15.05 -18.69
N PHE A 73 21.20 -13.84 -18.15
CA PHE A 73 20.40 -13.38 -17.02
C PHE A 73 18.92 -13.18 -17.41
N ARG A 74 17.99 -13.65 -16.58
CA ARG A 74 16.54 -13.66 -16.83
C ARG A 74 15.78 -13.11 -15.64
N SER A 75 14.50 -12.81 -15.84
CA SER A 75 13.61 -12.32 -14.78
C SER A 75 13.53 -13.25 -13.56
N GLY A 76 13.68 -14.57 -13.74
CA GLY A 76 13.73 -15.52 -12.62
C GLY A 76 14.98 -15.38 -11.73
N ASP A 77 16.09 -14.91 -12.30
CA ASP A 77 17.34 -14.72 -11.56
C ASP A 77 17.27 -13.50 -10.63
N VAL A 78 16.39 -12.53 -10.93
CA VAL A 78 16.09 -11.39 -10.03
C VAL A 78 15.57 -11.87 -8.68
N TYR A 79 14.68 -12.88 -8.65
CA TYR A 79 14.20 -13.44 -7.39
C TYR A 79 15.34 -14.03 -6.57
N GLY A 80 16.23 -14.79 -7.22
CA GLY A 80 17.42 -15.36 -6.57
C GLY A 80 18.31 -14.29 -5.94
N LEU A 81 18.55 -13.18 -6.64
CA LEU A 81 19.34 -12.05 -6.11
C LEU A 81 18.65 -11.32 -4.96
N VAL A 82 17.34 -11.08 -5.06
CA VAL A 82 16.58 -10.44 -3.97
C VAL A 82 16.61 -11.31 -2.72
N ALA A 83 16.58 -12.64 -2.87
CA ALA A 83 16.66 -13.58 -1.76
C ALA A 83 18.07 -13.67 -1.14
N SER A 84 19.13 -13.69 -1.96
CA SER A 84 20.50 -13.94 -1.49
C SER A 84 21.31 -12.68 -1.18
N SER A 85 21.06 -11.58 -1.89
CA SER A 85 21.95 -10.41 -1.96
C SER A 85 21.36 -9.16 -1.31
N GLY A 86 20.17 -9.27 -0.69
CA GLY A 86 19.52 -8.16 0.01
C GLY A 86 19.03 -7.02 -0.90
N VAL A 87 19.01 -7.21 -2.22
CA VAL A 87 18.47 -6.23 -3.16
C VAL A 87 16.97 -6.04 -2.89
N ARG A 88 16.55 -4.78 -2.71
CA ARG A 88 15.16 -4.38 -2.44
C ARG A 88 14.66 -3.30 -3.41
N THR A 89 15.54 -2.64 -4.14
CA THR A 89 15.18 -1.59 -5.11
C THR A 89 15.83 -1.82 -6.47
N ALA A 90 15.21 -1.27 -7.53
CA ALA A 90 15.79 -1.30 -8.87
C ALA A 90 17.18 -0.63 -8.93
N LEU A 91 17.37 0.47 -8.19
CA LEU A 91 18.65 1.16 -8.07
C LEU A 91 19.73 0.26 -7.45
N GLN A 92 19.41 -0.49 -6.39
CA GLN A 92 20.34 -1.45 -5.80
C GLN A 92 20.72 -2.56 -6.79
N LEU A 93 19.77 -3.04 -7.58
CA LEU A 93 20.03 -4.03 -8.63
C LEU A 93 20.95 -3.46 -9.72
N GLN A 94 20.73 -2.22 -10.15
CA GLN A 94 21.56 -1.52 -11.12
C GLN A 94 22.97 -1.26 -10.58
N ALA A 95 23.11 -0.87 -9.32
CA ALA A 95 24.41 -0.70 -8.67
C ALA A 95 25.20 -2.02 -8.62
N LEU A 96 24.52 -3.12 -8.30
CA LEU A 96 25.12 -4.47 -8.34
C LEU A 96 25.51 -4.84 -9.77
N ALA A 97 24.68 -4.48 -10.76
CA ALA A 97 24.96 -4.72 -12.18
C ALA A 97 26.20 -3.97 -12.66
N ALA A 98 26.38 -2.72 -12.23
CA ALA A 98 27.54 -1.92 -12.55
C ALA A 98 28.82 -2.48 -11.91
N ALA A 99 28.75 -2.92 -10.64
CA ALA A 99 29.86 -3.57 -9.96
C ALA A 99 30.28 -4.88 -10.68
N ALA A 100 29.33 -5.76 -10.98
CA ALA A 100 29.59 -7.00 -11.72
C ALA A 100 30.18 -6.74 -13.12
N ALA A 101 29.70 -5.70 -13.82
CA ALA A 101 30.22 -5.32 -15.13
C ALA A 101 31.67 -4.81 -15.04
N SER A 102 32.05 -4.12 -13.95
CA SER A 102 33.43 -3.68 -13.70
C SER A 102 34.39 -4.86 -13.45
N GLU A 103 33.86 -5.98 -12.98
CA GLU A 103 34.58 -7.25 -12.76
C GLU A 103 34.55 -8.17 -14.00
N GLY A 104 33.91 -7.74 -15.09
CA GLY A 104 33.85 -8.46 -16.37
C GLY A 104 32.57 -9.24 -16.64
N ASP A 105 31.60 -9.29 -15.71
CA ASP A 105 30.29 -9.92 -15.95
C ASP A 105 29.23 -8.88 -16.36
N GLN A 106 29.06 -8.71 -17.67
CA GLN A 106 28.13 -7.72 -18.24
C GLN A 106 26.67 -8.19 -18.30
N ARG A 107 26.37 -9.45 -18.00
CA ARG A 107 25.06 -10.07 -18.27
C ARG A 107 23.91 -9.36 -17.56
N MET A 108 24.15 -8.95 -16.32
CA MET A 108 23.14 -8.27 -15.51
C MET A 108 22.95 -6.81 -15.94
N ALA A 109 24.01 -6.15 -16.39
CA ALA A 109 23.94 -4.80 -16.94
C ALA A 109 23.13 -4.80 -18.26
N GLU A 110 23.38 -5.77 -19.14
CA GLU A 110 22.58 -5.99 -20.36
C GLU A 110 21.10 -6.27 -20.06
N PHE A 111 20.82 -7.05 -19.01
CA PHE A 111 19.46 -7.29 -18.56
C PHE A 111 18.78 -5.99 -18.08
N CYS A 112 19.46 -5.19 -17.24
CA CYS A 112 18.91 -3.95 -16.72
C CYS A 112 18.59 -2.95 -17.84
N THR A 113 19.46 -2.83 -18.85
CA THR A 113 19.26 -1.92 -19.98
C THR A 113 18.16 -2.40 -20.94
N SER A 114 18.02 -3.72 -21.13
CA SER A 114 17.01 -4.29 -22.05
C SER A 114 15.59 -4.33 -21.50
N VAL A 115 15.42 -4.45 -20.18
CA VAL A 115 14.09 -4.52 -19.52
C VAL A 115 13.46 -3.14 -19.35
N GLY A 116 14.28 -2.11 -19.12
CA GLY A 116 13.82 -0.76 -18.80
C GLY A 116 13.42 -0.58 -17.33
N GLU A 117 13.49 0.65 -16.83
CA GLU A 117 13.39 0.99 -15.41
C GLU A 117 12.04 0.61 -14.77
N VAL A 118 10.93 0.88 -15.45
CA VAL A 118 9.58 0.61 -14.93
C VAL A 118 9.39 -0.89 -14.66
N LYS A 119 9.69 -1.72 -15.65
CA LYS A 119 9.55 -3.17 -15.54
C LYS A 119 10.58 -3.79 -14.59
N LEU A 120 11.78 -3.21 -14.51
CA LEU A 120 12.79 -3.63 -13.53
C LEU A 120 12.31 -3.38 -12.10
N THR A 121 11.69 -2.23 -11.86
CA THR A 121 11.07 -1.88 -10.58
C THR A 121 9.96 -2.85 -10.21
N GLU A 122 9.05 -3.14 -11.14
CA GLU A 122 7.98 -4.12 -10.94
C GLU A 122 8.52 -5.53 -10.62
N LEU A 123 9.59 -5.96 -11.30
CA LEU A 123 10.21 -7.27 -11.07
C LEU A 123 10.83 -7.37 -9.67
N VAL A 124 11.59 -6.36 -9.25
CA VAL A 124 12.19 -6.32 -7.91
C VAL A 124 11.10 -6.26 -6.84
N GLN A 125 10.10 -5.39 -7.01
CA GLN A 125 8.97 -5.30 -6.09
C GLN A 125 8.18 -6.60 -5.98
N SER A 126 7.93 -7.27 -7.12
CA SER A 126 7.25 -8.57 -7.14
C SER A 126 8.07 -9.64 -6.41
N ALA A 127 9.39 -9.67 -6.62
CA ALA A 127 10.26 -10.62 -5.92
C ALA A 127 10.30 -10.37 -4.40
N VAL A 128 10.40 -9.11 -3.98
CA VAL A 128 10.32 -8.72 -2.56
C VAL A 128 8.97 -9.13 -1.97
N ALA A 129 7.87 -8.82 -2.67
CA ALA A 129 6.52 -9.16 -2.21
C ALA A 129 6.33 -10.67 -2.02
N VAL A 130 6.90 -11.52 -2.90
CA VAL A 130 6.85 -12.98 -2.74
C VAL A 130 7.64 -13.44 -1.52
N LEU A 131 8.82 -12.88 -1.26
CA LEU A 131 9.65 -13.25 -0.10
C LEU A 131 9.02 -12.80 1.22
N GLU A 132 8.40 -11.62 1.23
CA GLU A 132 7.75 -11.05 2.41
C GLU A 132 6.32 -11.58 2.60
N ALA A 133 5.72 -12.23 1.60
CA ALA A 133 4.33 -12.70 1.63
C ALA A 133 3.98 -13.52 2.88
N PRO A 134 4.78 -14.50 3.34
CA PRO A 134 4.45 -15.26 4.56
C PRO A 134 4.39 -14.35 5.80
N ARG A 135 5.34 -13.43 5.92
CA ARG A 135 5.40 -12.47 7.03
C ARG A 135 4.22 -11.49 6.95
N THR A 136 3.93 -10.94 5.78
CA THR A 136 2.83 -10.01 5.55
C THR A 136 1.48 -10.68 5.82
N LEU A 137 1.30 -11.94 5.40
CA LEU A 137 0.11 -12.72 5.69
C LEU A 137 -0.06 -12.95 7.19
N ALA A 138 1.02 -13.33 7.89
CA ALA A 138 1.01 -13.50 9.34
C ALA A 138 0.65 -12.19 10.06
N LEU A 139 1.22 -11.05 9.63
CA LEU A 139 0.90 -9.73 10.19
C LEU A 139 -0.57 -9.34 9.95
N LYS A 140 -1.11 -9.58 8.76
CA LYS A 140 -2.53 -9.31 8.45
C LYS A 140 -3.50 -10.21 9.23
N ALA A 141 -3.08 -11.42 9.58
CA ALA A 141 -3.88 -12.34 10.39
C ALA A 141 -3.76 -12.08 11.90
N SER A 142 -2.74 -11.32 12.33
CA SER A 142 -2.47 -11.04 13.74
C SER A 142 -3.55 -10.13 14.32
N SER A 143 -3.91 -10.36 15.58
CA SER A 143 -4.78 -9.42 16.30
C SER A 143 -4.04 -8.10 16.58
N ARG A 144 -4.78 -7.00 16.78
CA ARG A 144 -4.18 -5.71 17.15
C ARG A 144 -3.32 -5.78 18.43
N MET A 145 -3.75 -6.57 19.41
CA MET A 145 -2.99 -6.75 20.65
C MET A 145 -1.75 -7.61 20.46
N GLU A 146 -1.80 -8.59 19.57
CA GLU A 146 -0.61 -9.37 19.20
C GLU A 146 0.42 -8.48 18.52
N LEU A 147 0.01 -7.65 17.56
CA LEU A 147 0.88 -6.65 16.94
C LEU A 147 1.48 -5.68 17.98
N LEU A 148 0.70 -5.24 18.98
CA LEU A 148 1.20 -4.41 20.07
C LEU A 148 2.30 -5.13 20.86
N ARG A 149 2.05 -6.37 21.30
CA ARG A 149 3.01 -7.18 22.06
C ARG A 149 4.28 -7.47 21.25
N ARG A 150 4.11 -7.81 19.97
CA ARG A 150 5.24 -8.01 19.04
C ARG A 150 6.05 -6.74 18.89
N ALA A 151 5.43 -5.57 18.74
CA ALA A 151 6.17 -4.31 18.68
C ALA A 151 6.95 -4.01 19.97
N ALA A 152 6.40 -4.35 21.14
CA ALA A 152 7.11 -4.19 22.42
C ALA A 152 8.37 -5.06 22.54
N PHE A 153 8.35 -6.27 21.96
CA PHE A 153 9.42 -7.26 22.07
C PHE A 153 10.40 -7.27 20.87
N GLU A 154 9.87 -7.29 19.65
CA GLU A 154 10.61 -7.49 18.39
C GLU A 154 11.15 -6.18 17.79
N CYS A 155 10.52 -5.03 18.04
CA CYS A 155 11.00 -3.77 17.45
C CYS A 155 12.20 -3.21 18.22
N ASP A 156 13.10 -2.58 17.48
CA ASP A 156 14.22 -1.85 18.06
C ASP A 156 13.76 -0.51 18.64
N CYS A 157 14.39 -0.11 19.75
CA CYS A 157 14.20 1.23 20.30
C CYS A 157 15.08 2.22 19.53
N THR A 158 14.47 3.16 18.83
CA THR A 158 15.15 4.20 18.05
C THR A 158 15.32 5.52 18.81
N CYS A 159 14.73 5.63 20.01
CA CYS A 159 14.63 6.90 20.73
C CYS A 159 15.15 6.84 22.17
N GLN A 160 15.81 5.76 22.58
CA GLN A 160 16.35 5.60 23.95
C GLN A 160 15.30 5.90 25.05
N ASN A 161 14.06 5.42 24.87
CA ASN A 161 12.91 5.65 25.76
C ASN A 161 12.43 7.11 25.90
N LEU A 162 12.93 8.05 25.08
CA LEU A 162 12.44 9.43 25.06
C LEU A 162 10.93 9.49 24.79
N TRP A 163 10.40 8.63 23.92
CA TRP A 163 8.97 8.61 23.63
C TRP A 163 8.13 8.29 24.86
N THR A 164 8.51 7.27 25.64
CA THR A 164 7.79 6.87 26.87
C THR A 164 7.76 8.00 27.89
N ALA A 165 8.91 8.63 28.14
CA ALA A 165 9.00 9.76 29.07
C ALA A 165 8.18 10.96 28.60
N GLY A 166 8.23 11.27 27.29
CA GLY A 166 7.43 12.32 26.68
C GLY A 166 5.93 12.08 26.80
N ALA A 167 5.46 10.86 26.48
CA ALA A 167 4.05 10.50 26.57
C ALA A 167 3.50 10.65 28.00
N ALA A 168 4.24 10.14 28.99
CA ALA A 168 3.89 10.32 30.40
C ALA A 168 3.82 11.80 30.80
N ARG A 169 4.83 12.60 30.41
CA ARG A 169 4.85 14.04 30.70
C ARG A 169 3.67 14.77 30.06
N VAL A 170 3.34 14.48 28.81
CA VAL A 170 2.21 15.07 28.08
C VAL A 170 0.89 14.79 28.80
N LEU A 171 0.67 13.54 29.22
CA LEU A 171 -0.55 13.14 29.92
C LEU A 171 -0.66 13.81 31.29
N VAL A 172 0.40 13.77 32.09
CA VAL A 172 0.45 14.44 33.41
C VAL A 172 0.24 15.95 33.27
N HIS A 173 0.90 16.60 32.30
CA HIS A 173 0.76 18.03 32.03
C HIS A 173 -0.68 18.43 31.68
N ASN A 174 -1.44 17.53 31.06
CA ASN A 174 -2.85 17.73 30.73
C ASN A 174 -3.81 17.15 31.78
N ASN A 175 -3.34 16.85 32.99
CA ASN A 175 -4.12 16.27 34.09
C ASN A 175 -4.87 14.98 33.70
N GLN A 176 -4.24 14.15 32.87
CA GLN A 176 -4.78 12.86 32.46
C GLN A 176 -4.19 11.73 33.30
N ASP A 177 -5.05 10.81 33.73
CA ASP A 177 -4.60 9.57 34.36
C ASP A 177 -3.93 8.67 33.31
N VAL A 178 -2.64 8.42 33.52
CA VAL A 178 -1.80 7.65 32.58
C VAL A 178 -2.29 6.21 32.44
N THR A 179 -2.61 5.56 33.56
CA THR A 179 -3.09 4.17 33.58
C THR A 179 -4.43 4.06 32.88
N LYS A 180 -5.38 4.93 33.23
CA LYS A 180 -6.71 4.93 32.59
C LYS A 180 -6.63 5.24 31.11
N PHE A 181 -5.74 6.16 30.69
CA PHE A 181 -5.51 6.44 29.27
C PHE A 181 -5.00 5.19 28.53
N CYS A 182 -3.99 4.50 29.08
CA CYS A 182 -3.44 3.29 28.48
C CYS A 182 -4.47 2.15 28.44
N GLN A 183 -5.27 1.99 29.49
CA GLN A 183 -6.39 1.04 29.54
C GLN A 183 -7.41 1.30 28.43
N ASP A 184 -7.81 2.54 28.22
CA ASP A 184 -8.78 2.88 27.16
C ASP A 184 -8.19 2.62 25.77
N VAL A 185 -6.90 2.92 25.54
CA VAL A 185 -6.21 2.57 24.29
C VAL A 185 -6.16 1.06 24.08
N CYS A 186 -5.75 0.29 25.09
CA CYS A 186 -5.73 -1.17 25.02
C CYS A 186 -7.12 -1.75 24.80
N ARG A 187 -8.15 -1.22 25.47
CA ARG A 187 -9.55 -1.61 25.27
C ARG A 187 -9.99 -1.34 23.83
N ALA A 188 -9.62 -0.20 23.25
CA ALA A 188 -9.90 0.11 21.86
C ALA A 188 -9.25 -0.88 20.90
N LEU A 189 -7.98 -1.24 21.15
CA LEU A 189 -7.26 -2.23 20.35
C LEU A 189 -7.84 -3.65 20.50
N GLU A 190 -8.32 -4.02 21.68
CA GLU A 190 -8.93 -5.32 21.94
C GLU A 190 -10.30 -5.46 21.28
N VAL A 191 -11.19 -4.52 21.56
CA VAL A 191 -12.59 -4.60 21.14
C VAL A 191 -12.76 -4.20 19.67
N GLY A 192 -12.00 -3.20 19.22
CA GLY A 192 -12.14 -2.61 17.89
C GLY A 192 -13.25 -1.57 17.78
N ALA A 193 -13.73 -1.34 16.55
CA ALA A 193 -14.80 -0.40 16.25
C ALA A 193 -16.08 -0.76 17.01
N CYS A 194 -16.43 0.05 18.01
CA CYS A 194 -17.62 -0.12 18.85
C CYS A 194 -17.98 1.22 19.51
N ARG A 195 -19.24 1.37 19.94
CA ARG A 195 -19.70 2.57 20.66
C ARG A 195 -18.94 2.74 21.98
N GLY A 196 -18.55 3.98 22.29
CA GLY A 196 -17.81 4.33 23.51
C GLY A 196 -16.39 3.76 23.62
N VAL A 197 -15.83 3.19 22.55
CA VAL A 197 -14.53 2.50 22.58
C VAL A 197 -13.47 3.23 21.77
N ASN A 198 -13.86 3.93 20.69
CA ASN A 198 -12.94 4.73 19.89
C ASN A 198 -12.32 5.85 20.74
N MET A 199 -11.15 6.34 20.38
CA MET A 199 -10.39 7.28 21.20
C MET A 199 -10.22 8.62 20.50
N ALA A 200 -10.51 9.70 21.24
CA ALA A 200 -10.42 11.06 20.73
C ALA A 200 -9.63 11.94 21.70
N ILE A 201 -8.60 12.64 21.21
CA ILE A 201 -7.89 13.68 21.97
C ILE A 201 -8.19 15.03 21.33
N VAL A 202 -8.93 15.87 22.05
CA VAL A 202 -9.35 17.20 21.58
C VAL A 202 -8.71 18.28 22.42
N GLY A 203 -8.17 19.32 21.81
CA GLY A 203 -7.54 20.40 22.56
C GLY A 203 -6.73 21.37 21.72
N GLU A 204 -6.25 22.45 22.32
CA GLU A 204 -5.50 23.48 21.60
C GLU A 204 -4.21 22.95 20.93
N PRO A 205 -3.71 23.62 19.88
CA PRO A 205 -2.41 23.31 19.28
C PRO A 205 -1.29 23.29 20.33
N GLY A 206 -0.30 22.40 20.16
CA GLY A 206 0.86 22.34 21.04
C GLY A 206 0.65 21.62 22.38
N CYS A 207 -0.50 20.98 22.62
CA CYS A 207 -0.72 20.16 23.83
C CYS A 207 -0.12 18.74 23.76
N GLY A 208 0.55 18.36 22.67
CA GLY A 208 1.15 17.01 22.51
C GLY A 208 0.17 15.91 22.06
N LYS A 209 -1.00 16.27 21.52
CA LYS A 209 -2.07 15.33 21.15
C LYS A 209 -1.63 14.29 20.11
N SER A 210 -1.12 14.74 18.97
CA SER A 210 -0.77 13.88 17.83
C SER A 210 0.35 12.90 18.16
N MET A 211 1.34 13.34 18.95
CA MET A 211 2.49 12.55 19.38
C MET A 211 2.11 11.22 20.07
N LEU A 212 1.01 11.22 20.85
CA LEU A 212 0.53 10.03 21.57
C LEU A 212 0.01 8.93 20.64
N PHE A 213 -0.50 9.30 19.46
CA PHE A 213 -1.10 8.37 18.51
C PHE A 213 -0.25 8.13 17.27
N GLU A 214 0.63 9.06 16.90
CA GLU A 214 1.48 8.96 15.72
C GLU A 214 2.30 7.67 15.70
N SER A 215 2.92 7.27 16.82
CA SER A 215 3.75 6.06 16.86
C SER A 215 2.98 4.74 16.65
N LEU A 216 1.64 4.77 16.61
CA LEU A 216 0.83 3.63 16.21
C LEU A 216 1.01 3.30 14.71
N ASP A 217 1.39 4.28 13.88
CA ASP A 217 1.67 4.07 12.44
C ASP A 217 2.87 3.15 12.19
N LEU A 218 3.78 3.02 13.16
CA LEU A 218 4.94 2.14 13.12
C LEU A 218 4.58 0.69 13.48
N ILE A 219 3.42 0.46 14.11
CA ILE A 219 3.00 -0.84 14.64
C ILE A 219 1.93 -1.47 13.75
N TYR A 220 1.05 -0.64 13.18
CA TYR A 220 -0.18 -1.08 12.53
C TYR A 220 -0.22 -0.70 11.06
N SER A 221 -0.96 -1.49 10.27
CA SER A 221 -1.53 -0.97 9.01
C SER A 221 -2.60 0.06 9.38
N VAL A 222 -2.44 1.28 8.89
CA VAL A 222 -3.27 2.42 9.27
C VAL A 222 -4.02 2.94 8.05
N MET A 223 -5.32 3.23 8.23
CA MET A 223 -6.03 4.11 7.32
C MET A 223 -6.00 5.54 7.86
N GLY A 224 -5.42 6.45 7.08
CA GLY A 224 -5.41 7.89 7.36
C GLY A 224 -6.79 8.52 7.20
N LYS A 225 -6.89 9.84 7.37
CA LYS A 225 -8.15 10.56 7.21
C LYS A 225 -8.68 10.50 5.77
N PRO A 226 -10.01 10.44 5.56
CA PRO A 226 -10.62 10.54 4.24
C PRO A 226 -10.19 11.83 3.52
N GLU A 227 -9.77 11.70 2.26
CA GLU A 227 -9.41 12.84 1.44
C GLU A 227 -10.66 13.46 0.81
N ALA A 228 -10.73 14.80 0.83
CA ALA A 228 -11.80 15.52 0.16
C ALA A 228 -11.78 15.24 -1.35
N ARG A 229 -12.96 15.01 -1.94
CA ARG A 229 -13.15 14.74 -3.38
C ARG A 229 -12.51 13.44 -3.88
N SER A 230 -12.06 12.55 -2.99
CA SER A 230 -11.67 11.20 -3.39
C SER A 230 -12.90 10.41 -3.79
N SER A 231 -12.82 9.67 -4.90
CA SER A 231 -13.86 8.72 -5.31
C SER A 231 -13.92 7.48 -4.40
N PHE A 232 -12.89 7.28 -3.56
CA PHE A 232 -12.69 6.08 -2.75
C PHE A 232 -12.24 6.42 -1.31
N PRO A 233 -12.99 7.26 -0.57
CA PRO A 233 -12.53 7.85 0.70
C PRO A 233 -12.30 6.81 1.82
N LEU A 234 -12.93 5.64 1.72
CA LEU A 234 -12.88 4.57 2.72
C LEU A 234 -12.18 3.29 2.24
N ALA A 235 -11.56 3.29 1.05
CA ALA A 235 -10.96 2.07 0.49
C ALA A 235 -9.85 1.49 1.39
N GLY A 236 -9.12 2.36 2.11
CA GLY A 236 -8.05 1.94 3.02
C GLY A 236 -8.53 1.17 4.25
N VAL A 237 -9.83 1.22 4.59
CA VAL A 237 -10.39 0.50 5.76
C VAL A 237 -10.25 -1.01 5.61
N LEU A 238 -10.28 -1.53 4.39
CA LEU A 238 -10.28 -2.98 4.11
C LEU A 238 -9.03 -3.72 4.62
N ASP A 239 -7.90 -3.02 4.68
CA ASP A 239 -6.59 -3.57 5.08
C ASP A 239 -6.05 -2.92 6.37
N ALA A 240 -6.86 -2.09 7.04
CA ALA A 240 -6.44 -1.34 8.21
C ALA A 240 -6.67 -2.13 9.50
N HIS A 241 -5.67 -2.11 10.37
CA HIS A 241 -5.83 -2.58 11.75
C HIS A 241 -6.48 -1.49 12.61
N ILE A 242 -6.10 -0.23 12.39
CA ILE A 242 -6.62 0.95 13.09
C ILE A 242 -6.88 2.07 12.09
N LEU A 243 -7.76 3.00 12.47
CA LEU A 243 -7.95 4.26 11.76
C LEU A 243 -7.23 5.36 12.56
N LEU A 244 -6.39 6.17 11.91
CA LEU A 244 -5.60 7.22 12.57
C LEU A 244 -5.83 8.56 11.90
N TRP A 245 -6.66 9.41 12.51
CA TRP A 245 -7.08 10.66 11.91
C TRP A 245 -6.49 11.84 12.68
N GLN A 246 -5.41 12.42 12.15
CA GLN A 246 -4.77 13.60 12.74
C GLN A 246 -5.27 14.88 12.07
N ASP A 247 -5.70 15.83 12.89
CA ASP A 247 -6.26 17.12 12.47
C ASP A 247 -7.34 16.98 11.40
N TYR A 248 -8.24 16.01 11.60
CA TYR A 248 -9.39 15.83 10.72
C TYR A 248 -10.50 16.80 11.10
N ARG A 249 -11.08 17.44 10.07
CA ARG A 249 -12.30 18.23 10.17
C ARG A 249 -13.29 17.65 9.18
N HIS A 250 -14.50 17.37 9.67
CA HIS A 250 -15.54 16.80 8.83
C HIS A 250 -15.88 17.73 7.68
N ASN A 251 -16.10 17.13 6.51
CA ASN A 251 -16.64 17.80 5.35
C ASN A 251 -17.38 16.75 4.51
N ASP A 252 -18.64 16.99 4.17
CA ASP A 252 -19.45 16.05 3.39
C ASP A 252 -18.90 15.78 1.98
N SER A 253 -18.01 16.64 1.47
CA SER A 253 -17.28 16.38 0.22
C SER A 253 -16.16 15.34 0.36
N SER A 254 -15.81 14.92 1.58
CA SER A 254 -14.87 13.83 1.84
C SER A 254 -15.60 12.51 2.02
N VAL A 255 -16.53 12.44 2.98
CA VAL A 255 -17.37 11.29 3.28
C VAL A 255 -18.62 11.82 3.99
N LEU A 256 -19.75 11.13 3.88
CA LEU A 256 -20.96 11.53 4.61
C LEU A 256 -20.77 11.29 6.12
N PHE A 257 -21.32 12.18 6.95
CA PHE A 257 -21.18 12.07 8.40
C PHE A 257 -21.80 10.78 8.94
N GLU A 258 -22.91 10.36 8.32
CA GLU A 258 -23.64 9.13 8.62
C GLU A 258 -22.79 7.89 8.33
N ASP A 259 -22.01 7.89 7.25
CA ASP A 259 -21.08 6.81 6.94
C ASP A 259 -19.97 6.74 8.00
N ILE A 260 -19.47 7.88 8.51
CA ILE A 260 -18.52 7.89 9.64
C ILE A 260 -19.18 7.29 10.88
N LEU A 261 -20.43 7.66 11.18
CA LEU A 261 -21.17 7.12 12.33
C LEU A 261 -21.31 5.60 12.27
N SER A 262 -21.52 5.03 11.08
CA SER A 262 -21.55 3.58 10.84
C SER A 262 -20.15 2.97 10.92
N LEU A 263 -19.13 3.65 10.38
CA LEU A 263 -17.74 3.19 10.37
C LEU A 263 -17.23 2.94 11.79
N VAL A 264 -17.39 3.92 12.68
CA VAL A 264 -16.82 3.87 14.04
C VAL A 264 -17.54 2.89 14.98
N VAL A 265 -18.76 2.47 14.63
CA VAL A 265 -19.52 1.45 15.37
C VAL A 265 -19.25 0.04 14.83
N GLY A 266 -18.57 -0.08 13.69
CA GLY A 266 -18.35 -1.36 13.04
C GLY A 266 -19.63 -1.94 12.45
N GLU A 267 -20.49 -1.07 11.92
CA GLU A 267 -21.62 -1.47 11.09
C GLU A 267 -21.13 -1.95 9.71
N ARG A 268 -21.97 -2.72 9.03
CA ARG A 268 -21.67 -3.21 7.68
C ARG A 268 -21.94 -2.09 6.67
N MET A 269 -20.97 -1.81 5.81
CA MET A 269 -21.04 -0.77 4.78
C MET A 269 -20.45 -1.26 3.46
N ASP A 270 -20.96 -0.70 2.36
CA ASP A 270 -20.45 -1.02 1.03
C ASP A 270 -19.35 -0.05 0.64
N ILE A 271 -18.11 -0.55 0.62
CA ILE A 271 -16.92 0.24 0.33
C ILE A 271 -16.63 0.17 -1.17
N ARG A 272 -16.49 1.35 -1.79
CA ARG A 272 -16.04 1.47 -3.19
C ARG A 272 -14.55 1.21 -3.28
N VAL A 273 -14.15 0.37 -4.24
CA VAL A 273 -12.75 -0.01 -4.46
C VAL A 273 -12.35 0.27 -5.91
N PRO A 274 -11.18 0.88 -6.17
CA PRO A 274 -10.72 1.13 -7.54
C PRO A 274 -10.67 -0.15 -8.39
N HIS A 275 -11.21 -0.07 -9.61
CA HIS A 275 -11.20 -1.15 -10.61
C HIS A 275 -11.81 -2.49 -10.15
N LYS A 276 -12.60 -2.48 -9.06
CA LYS A 276 -13.24 -3.66 -8.48
C LYS A 276 -14.69 -3.36 -8.16
N ARG A 277 -15.48 -4.40 -7.94
CA ARG A 277 -16.85 -4.25 -7.43
C ARG A 277 -16.81 -3.74 -5.99
N ASN A 278 -17.86 -3.03 -5.58
CA ASN A 278 -18.02 -2.62 -4.20
C ASN A 278 -17.96 -3.84 -3.28
N VAL A 279 -17.30 -3.67 -2.13
CA VAL A 279 -17.10 -4.72 -1.15
C VAL A 279 -17.91 -4.38 0.09
N SER A 280 -18.85 -5.26 0.44
CA SER A 280 -19.59 -5.14 1.69
C SER A 280 -18.68 -5.56 2.85
N HIS A 281 -18.30 -4.60 3.68
CA HIS A 281 -17.31 -4.77 4.73
C HIS A 281 -17.86 -4.32 6.08
N ARG A 282 -17.53 -5.07 7.13
CA ARG A 282 -17.81 -4.68 8.51
C ARG A 282 -16.52 -4.18 9.13
N ASN A 283 -16.46 -2.87 9.41
CA ASN A 283 -15.27 -2.31 10.01
C ASN A 283 -15.04 -2.91 11.40
N THR A 284 -13.80 -3.32 11.67
CA THR A 284 -13.38 -3.73 13.02
C THR A 284 -12.30 -2.82 13.57
N ALA A 285 -11.72 -1.93 12.74
CA ALA A 285 -10.63 -1.05 13.10
C ALA A 285 -11.13 0.10 13.99
N PRO A 286 -10.63 0.21 15.24
CA PRO A 286 -10.97 1.32 16.11
C PRO A 286 -10.39 2.62 15.53
N LEU A 287 -11.09 3.73 15.77
CA LEU A 287 -10.64 5.05 15.37
C LEU A 287 -9.92 5.75 16.52
N PHE A 288 -8.69 6.15 16.26
CA PHE A 288 -7.90 7.07 17.07
C PHE A 288 -7.80 8.39 16.32
N TYR A 289 -8.24 9.48 16.92
CA TYR A 289 -8.11 10.78 16.28
C TYR A 289 -7.68 11.87 17.25
N SER A 290 -6.97 12.85 16.72
CA SER A 290 -6.67 14.08 17.45
C SER A 290 -7.01 15.31 16.63
N SER A 291 -7.49 16.36 17.29
CA SER A 291 -7.94 17.58 16.63
C SER A 291 -8.08 18.74 17.63
N ASN A 292 -8.30 19.95 17.12
CA ASN A 292 -8.58 21.11 17.97
C ASN A 292 -9.99 21.12 18.53
N SER A 293 -10.96 20.57 17.80
CA SER A 293 -12.37 20.50 18.16
C SER A 293 -12.92 19.11 17.93
N GLN A 294 -13.99 18.76 18.63
CA GLN A 294 -14.69 17.49 18.39
C GLN A 294 -15.15 17.37 16.93
N LEU A 295 -15.33 16.13 16.49
CA LEU A 295 -15.86 15.84 15.16
C LEU A 295 -17.36 16.14 15.15
N VAL A 296 -17.73 17.23 14.49
CA VAL A 296 -19.12 17.72 14.42
C VAL A 296 -19.54 17.94 12.97
N VAL A 297 -20.84 17.88 12.74
CA VAL A 297 -21.50 18.28 11.49
C VAL A 297 -22.42 19.46 11.76
N ALA A 298 -22.64 20.29 10.74
CA ALA A 298 -23.67 21.31 10.72
C ALA A 298 -24.66 20.97 9.60
N ARG A 299 -25.95 20.87 9.93
CA ARG A 299 -27.04 20.69 8.99
C ARG A 299 -27.95 21.92 8.99
N PRO A 300 -28.73 22.16 7.92
CA PRO A 300 -29.75 23.21 7.91
C PRO A 300 -30.78 23.06 9.03
N ASP A 301 -31.12 21.82 9.41
CA ASP A 301 -31.97 21.52 10.56
C ASP A 301 -31.14 21.47 11.86
N PRO A 302 -31.41 22.36 12.85
CA PRO A 302 -30.75 22.33 14.15
C PRO A 302 -31.02 21.04 14.94
N ALA A 303 -32.22 20.46 14.83
CA ALA A 303 -32.58 19.26 15.59
C ALA A 303 -31.77 18.05 15.10
N GLU A 304 -31.64 17.90 13.78
CA GLU A 304 -30.77 16.90 13.17
C GLU A 304 -29.30 17.10 13.55
N THR A 305 -28.81 18.35 13.53
CA THR A 305 -27.44 18.70 13.94
C THR A 305 -27.13 18.22 15.36
N VAL A 306 -28.00 18.54 16.32
CA VAL A 306 -27.85 18.13 17.73
C VAL A 306 -27.86 16.61 17.85
N ARG A 307 -28.80 15.94 17.15
CA ARG A 307 -28.93 14.48 17.16
C ARG A 307 -27.69 13.78 16.64
N LEU A 308 -27.16 14.20 15.48
CA LEU A 308 -25.98 13.59 14.86
C LEU A 308 -24.72 13.83 15.68
N ASN A 309 -24.52 15.04 16.21
CA ASN A 309 -23.35 15.35 17.02
C ASN A 309 -23.34 14.59 18.34
N ARG A 310 -24.50 14.47 19.03
CA ARG A 310 -24.63 13.62 20.22
C ARG A 310 -24.36 12.14 19.89
N ALA A 311 -24.89 11.66 18.77
CA ALA A 311 -24.63 10.30 18.31
C ALA A 311 -23.12 10.08 18.09
N MET A 312 -22.41 11.04 17.49
CA MET A 312 -20.97 10.98 17.33
C MET A 312 -20.25 10.96 18.68
N GLU A 313 -20.67 11.81 19.61
CA GLU A 313 -20.07 11.90 20.95
C GLU A 313 -20.12 10.56 21.69
N GLU A 314 -21.26 9.87 21.68
CA GLU A 314 -21.43 8.56 22.36
C GLU A 314 -20.55 7.43 21.78
N ARG A 315 -19.89 7.65 20.63
CA ARG A 315 -19.02 6.65 19.98
C ARG A 315 -17.56 6.71 20.43
N PHE A 316 -17.15 7.74 21.17
CA PHE A 316 -15.76 7.93 21.60
C PHE A 316 -15.59 8.04 23.12
N CYS A 317 -14.43 7.62 23.59
CA CYS A 317 -13.85 8.06 24.83
C CYS A 317 -13.03 9.35 24.55
N PHE A 318 -13.54 10.48 25.04
CA PHE A 318 -12.90 11.78 24.85
C PHE A 318 -11.90 12.10 25.95
N ARG A 319 -10.76 12.63 25.53
CA ARG A 319 -9.74 13.24 26.40
C ARG A 319 -9.55 14.68 25.96
N ARG A 320 -9.72 15.62 26.90
CA ARG A 320 -9.58 17.05 26.63
C ARG A 320 -8.23 17.54 27.13
N PHE A 321 -7.40 18.03 26.21
CA PHE A 321 -6.10 18.60 26.52
C PHE A 321 -6.22 20.12 26.46
N VAL A 322 -5.90 20.79 27.57
CA VAL A 322 -6.11 22.24 27.73
C VAL A 322 -4.83 23.00 28.00
N ASN A 323 -3.72 22.30 28.23
CA ASN A 323 -2.45 22.90 28.63
C ASN A 323 -1.44 22.75 27.49
N PRO A 324 -1.22 23.79 26.66
CA PRO A 324 -0.15 23.78 25.68
C PRO A 324 1.19 23.59 26.38
N ILE A 325 2.08 22.80 25.78
CA ILE A 325 3.46 22.67 26.25
C ILE A 325 4.17 24.00 25.93
N PRO A 326 4.99 24.57 26.83
CA PRO A 326 5.75 25.79 26.53
C PRO A 326 6.60 25.63 25.27
N GLU A 327 6.66 26.65 24.41
CA GLU A 327 7.34 26.56 23.10
C GLU A 327 8.81 26.16 23.22
N ILE A 328 9.52 26.66 24.24
CA ILE A 328 10.92 26.31 24.52
C ILE A 328 11.14 24.82 24.83
N GLU A 329 10.09 24.11 25.26
CA GLU A 329 10.14 22.68 25.56
C GLU A 329 9.67 21.81 24.37
N ARG A 330 9.12 22.43 23.32
CA ARG A 330 8.62 21.69 22.16
C ARG A 330 9.77 21.27 21.27
N LEU A 331 9.86 19.98 20.99
CA LEU A 331 10.77 19.45 19.97
C LEU A 331 10.09 19.50 18.61
N ALA A 332 10.72 20.16 17.64
CA ALA A 332 10.21 20.25 16.26
C ALA A 332 10.04 18.87 15.61
N SER A 333 10.92 17.94 15.94
CA SER A 333 10.82 16.53 15.55
C SER A 333 10.93 15.67 16.80
N PHE A 334 9.80 15.48 17.49
CA PHE A 334 9.74 14.53 18.59
C PHE A 334 9.85 13.10 18.02
N PRO A 335 10.71 12.22 18.57
CA PRO A 335 10.96 10.91 17.96
C PRO A 335 9.72 10.02 18.00
N ARG A 336 9.45 9.30 16.91
CA ARG A 336 8.45 8.22 16.88
C ARG A 336 9.12 6.88 17.17
N CYS A 337 8.49 6.04 17.99
CA CYS A 337 9.07 4.73 18.34
C CYS A 337 7.99 3.70 18.67
N GLY A 338 7.82 2.71 17.79
CA GLY A 338 6.84 1.63 17.95
C GLY A 338 7.09 0.80 19.21
N ARG A 339 8.35 0.48 19.54
CA ARG A 339 8.70 -0.29 20.75
C ARG A 339 8.33 0.43 22.04
N CYS A 340 8.72 1.70 22.17
CA CYS A 340 8.41 2.51 23.35
C CYS A 340 6.91 2.75 23.49
N CYS A 341 6.23 3.03 22.38
CA CYS A 341 4.77 3.15 22.29
C CYS A 341 4.05 1.90 22.80
N ALA A 342 4.42 0.73 22.28
CA ALA A 342 3.87 -0.54 22.70
C ALA A 342 4.11 -0.83 24.18
N ASN A 343 5.36 -0.67 24.66
CA ASN A 343 5.69 -0.91 26.05
C ASN A 343 4.93 0.02 26.99
N PHE A 344 4.80 1.30 26.65
CA PHE A 344 4.06 2.26 27.45
C PHE A 344 2.60 1.82 27.66
N PHE A 345 1.89 1.47 26.58
CA PHE A 345 0.51 1.02 26.68
C PHE A 345 0.35 -0.31 27.41
N LEU A 346 1.31 -1.25 27.24
CA LEU A 346 1.26 -2.55 27.91
C LEU A 346 1.63 -2.49 29.40
N LEU A 347 2.57 -1.62 29.79
CA LEU A 347 3.04 -1.50 31.18
C LEU A 347 2.01 -0.83 32.10
N HIS A 348 1.20 0.07 31.53
CA HIS A 348 0.19 0.85 32.26
C HIS A 348 -1.23 0.35 32.01
N ARG A 349 -1.39 -0.87 31.49
CA ARG A 349 -2.69 -1.53 31.32
C ARG A 349 -3.29 -1.96 32.65
#